data_AF-A0A369M1L3-F1
#
_entry.id   AF-A0A369M1L3-F1
#
_cell.length_a   1.000
_cell.length_b   1.000
_cell.length_c   1.000
_cell.angle_alpha   90.00
_cell.angle_beta   90.00
_cell.angle_gamma   90.00
#
_symmetry.space_group_name_H-M   'P 1'
#
loop_
_entity.id
_entity.type
_entity.pdbx_description
1 polymer ?
#
loop_
_entity_poly.entity_id
_entity_poly.type
_entity_poly.pdbx_seq_one_letter_code
_entity_poly.pdbx_strand_id
1 'polypeptide(L)'
;MLVIAACIALLLGAGTTALALNSPGGFGIVNDLMAEPPTPDENVAKAPEEAKENSMELNASQFHGDGGYSGPWYNPADDSFWSYEWAGYKYHFNIRCEGDNIETITYEIEGERSYFEIIDKTVTQQQRAEGIHVFHYPKTVTFDYNHQESIDDTRIVEIYIGFPLSESGLEAYRRLMAEGHSYEAAAQLDAAIEEGAARELTGSVLSATATFADGSTQTKSYLIEAPDLGNPTSYTFTEIAGN
;
A
#
# COMPACT_ATOMS: atom_id res chain seq x y z
N MET A 1 -32.86 -0.92 1.88
CA MET A 1 -32.19 -1.85 0.96
C MET A 1 -32.26 -1.23 -0.43
N LEU A 2 -31.20 -0.54 -0.86
CA LEU A 2 -31.14 0.16 -2.15
C LEU A 2 -29.88 -0.34 -2.87
N VAL A 3 -30.07 -0.95 -4.03
CA VAL A 3 -29.02 -1.42 -4.94
C VAL A 3 -28.94 -0.42 -6.09
N ILE A 4 -27.77 0.15 -6.38
CA ILE A 4 -27.55 0.96 -7.58
C ILE A 4 -26.42 0.31 -8.38
N ALA A 5 -26.79 -0.25 -9.52
CA ALA A 5 -25.90 -0.69 -10.58
C ALA A 5 -25.83 0.42 -11.65
N ALA A 6 -24.65 0.67 -12.22
CA ALA A 6 -24.50 1.49 -13.42
C ALA A 6 -23.49 0.85 -14.39
N CYS A 7 -23.92 0.74 -15.64
CA CYS A 7 -23.37 -0.09 -16.70
C CYS A 7 -22.23 0.57 -17.51
N ILE A 8 -21.39 -0.30 -18.06
CA ILE A 8 -20.32 -0.06 -19.04
C ILE A 8 -20.93 0.24 -20.42
N ALA A 9 -20.36 1.22 -21.16
CA ALA A 9 -20.63 1.44 -22.57
C ALA A 9 -19.32 1.39 -23.39
N LEU A 10 -19.19 0.38 -24.26
CA LEU A 10 -18.21 0.30 -25.34
C LEU A 10 -18.72 1.06 -26.57
N LEU A 11 -17.86 1.87 -27.20
CA LEU A 11 -18.09 2.45 -28.52
C LEU A 11 -16.94 2.05 -29.46
N LEU A 12 -17.22 1.11 -30.34
CA LEU A 12 -16.45 0.83 -31.56
C LEU A 12 -17.07 1.61 -32.70
N GLY A 13 -16.26 2.34 -33.46
CA GLY A 13 -16.68 3.03 -34.68
C GLY A 13 -15.62 2.89 -35.77
N ALA A 14 -15.89 2.02 -36.74
CA ALA A 14 -15.18 1.96 -38.02
C ALA A 14 -15.88 2.87 -39.04
N GLY A 15 -15.12 3.54 -39.91
CA GLY A 15 -15.63 4.35 -41.01
C GLY A 15 -14.62 4.42 -42.16
N THR A 16 -15.10 4.09 -43.36
CA THR A 16 -14.36 3.79 -44.60
C THR A 16 -14.15 5.01 -45.53
N THR A 17 -12.98 5.02 -46.20
CA THR A 17 -12.62 5.49 -47.57
C THR A 17 -13.40 6.59 -48.32
N ALA A 18 -12.68 7.54 -48.96
CA ALA A 18 -12.59 7.69 -50.43
C ALA A 18 -11.69 8.86 -50.94
N LEU A 19 -10.73 8.51 -51.81
CA LEU A 19 -10.23 9.09 -53.09
C LEU A 19 -10.38 10.59 -53.47
N ALA A 20 -9.28 11.16 -54.02
CA ALA A 20 -9.19 11.85 -55.34
C ALA A 20 -7.74 12.37 -55.56
N LEU A 21 -6.97 11.86 -56.55
CA LEU A 21 -6.81 12.29 -57.96
C LEU A 21 -5.89 13.50 -58.19
N ASN A 22 -4.76 13.27 -58.89
CA ASN A 22 -4.37 14.01 -60.11
C ASN A 22 -3.19 13.33 -60.84
N SER A 23 -3.38 13.16 -62.15
CA SER A 23 -2.39 12.82 -63.20
C SER A 23 -2.07 14.10 -64.02
N PRO A 24 -1.39 14.13 -65.21
CA PRO A 24 -0.71 13.10 -66.00
C PRO A 24 0.63 13.54 -66.69
N GLY A 25 1.28 12.60 -67.38
CA GLY A 25 2.28 12.83 -68.44
C GLY A 25 3.56 12.02 -68.19
N GLY A 26 4.20 11.31 -69.12
CA GLY A 26 4.02 11.05 -70.54
C GLY A 26 5.34 10.46 -71.07
N PHE A 27 5.26 9.48 -71.98
CA PHE A 27 6.29 9.02 -72.94
C PHE A 27 7.67 8.52 -72.45
N GLY A 28 8.10 7.38 -73.02
CA GLY A 28 9.51 7.19 -73.42
C GLY A 28 10.19 5.94 -72.89
N ILE A 29 10.46 5.02 -73.80
CA ILE A 29 11.26 3.78 -73.68
C ILE A 29 12.70 4.10 -73.24
N VAL A 30 13.29 3.37 -72.29
CA VAL A 30 14.55 2.57 -72.42
C VAL A 30 14.93 1.89 -71.09
N ASN A 31 15.61 0.76 -71.27
CA ASN A 31 16.06 -0.25 -70.33
C ASN A 31 17.12 0.26 -69.33
N ASP A 32 16.97 -0.04 -68.04
CA ASP A 32 18.09 -0.23 -67.11
C ASP A 32 17.61 -1.04 -65.89
N LEU A 33 17.94 -2.35 -65.87
CA LEU A 33 17.81 -3.19 -64.68
C LEU A 33 18.85 -2.71 -63.65
N MET A 34 18.44 -1.81 -62.75
CA MET A 34 19.18 -1.53 -61.53
C MET A 34 18.79 -2.59 -60.49
N ALA A 35 19.79 -3.31 -59.97
CA ALA A 35 19.62 -4.31 -58.93
C ALA A 35 18.91 -3.72 -57.70
N GLU A 36 17.93 -4.46 -57.16
CA GLU A 36 17.26 -4.10 -55.91
C GLU A 36 18.29 -3.98 -54.78
N PRO A 37 18.17 -2.97 -53.88
CA PRO A 37 19.02 -2.88 -52.71
C PRO A 37 18.76 -4.10 -51.80
N PRO A 38 19.79 -4.70 -51.20
CA PRO A 38 19.60 -5.83 -50.30
C PRO A 38 18.70 -5.42 -49.12
N THR A 39 17.71 -6.25 -48.83
CA THR A 39 16.86 -6.12 -47.64
C THR A 39 17.73 -6.21 -46.38
N PRO A 40 17.49 -5.38 -45.34
CA PRO A 40 18.21 -5.48 -44.08
C PRO A 40 18.06 -6.90 -43.51
N ASP A 41 19.18 -7.50 -43.14
CA ASP A 41 19.28 -8.83 -42.57
C ASP A 41 18.47 -8.87 -41.25
N GLU A 42 17.40 -9.67 -41.18
CA GLU A 42 16.58 -9.85 -39.97
C GLU A 42 17.31 -10.61 -38.85
N ASN A 43 18.58 -10.98 -39.05
CA ASN A 43 19.46 -11.58 -38.05
C ASN A 43 20.34 -10.55 -37.32
N VAL A 44 19.80 -9.39 -36.96
CA VAL A 44 20.41 -8.61 -35.88
C VAL A 44 20.17 -9.39 -34.59
N ALA A 45 21.20 -10.14 -34.16
CA ALA A 45 21.21 -10.76 -32.86
C ALA A 45 20.84 -9.71 -31.81
N LYS A 46 19.71 -9.94 -31.11
CA LYS A 46 19.31 -9.12 -29.96
C LYS A 46 20.50 -9.12 -29.00
N ALA A 47 21.09 -7.95 -28.77
CA ALA A 47 22.16 -7.81 -27.79
C ALA A 47 21.71 -8.47 -26.47
N PRO A 48 22.60 -9.15 -25.73
CA PRO A 48 22.24 -9.70 -24.44
C PRO A 48 21.61 -8.58 -23.62
N GLU A 49 20.37 -8.80 -23.17
CA GLU A 49 19.71 -7.90 -22.24
C GLU A 49 20.60 -7.86 -21.00
N GLU A 50 21.26 -6.72 -20.75
CA GLU A 50 22.13 -6.56 -19.60
C GLU A 50 21.31 -6.92 -18.36
N ALA A 51 21.82 -7.86 -17.56
CA ALA A 51 21.16 -8.27 -16.33
C ALA A 51 20.99 -7.02 -15.48
N LYS A 52 19.73 -6.63 -15.21
CA LYS A 52 19.45 -5.46 -14.41
C LYS A 52 20.07 -5.62 -13.02
N GLU A 53 20.66 -4.55 -12.52
CA GLU A 53 21.24 -4.50 -11.19
C GLU A 53 20.14 -4.65 -10.13
N ASN A 54 20.46 -5.32 -9.02
CA ASN A 54 19.56 -5.46 -7.88
C ASN A 54 19.20 -4.06 -7.36
N SER A 55 17.91 -3.77 -7.24
CA SER A 55 17.43 -2.47 -6.80
C SER A 55 16.16 -2.60 -5.98
N MET A 56 15.98 -1.70 -5.01
CA MET A 56 14.75 -1.58 -4.26
C MET A 56 14.39 -0.11 -4.03
N GLU A 57 13.11 0.22 -4.15
CA GLU A 57 12.51 1.49 -3.79
C GLU A 57 11.16 1.27 -3.12
N LEU A 58 10.87 2.07 -2.08
CA LEU A 58 9.59 2.04 -1.40
C LEU A 58 8.58 2.91 -2.15
N ASN A 59 7.43 2.33 -2.49
CA ASN A 59 6.27 3.06 -2.98
C ASN A 59 5.19 3.11 -1.89
N ALA A 60 5.10 4.26 -1.23
CA ALA A 60 4.09 4.58 -0.23
C ALA A 60 3.01 5.55 -0.75
N SER A 61 2.89 5.73 -2.08
CA SER A 61 1.97 6.71 -2.67
C SER A 61 0.48 6.44 -2.39
N GLN A 62 0.14 5.21 -2.02
CA GLN A 62 -1.21 4.76 -1.66
C GLN A 62 -1.46 4.80 -0.14
N PHE A 63 -0.47 5.21 0.67
CA PHE A 63 -0.61 5.32 2.11
C PHE A 63 -1.17 6.70 2.49
N HIS A 64 -2.49 6.79 2.58
CA HIS A 64 -3.20 8.02 2.92
C HIS A 64 -3.63 8.10 4.38
N GLY A 65 -3.23 7.14 5.21
CA GLY A 65 -3.71 7.02 6.58
C GLY A 65 -5.09 6.39 6.72
N ASP A 66 -5.62 5.79 5.65
CA ASP A 66 -6.90 5.08 5.71
C ASP A 66 -6.83 3.97 6.75
N GLY A 67 -7.87 3.85 7.56
CA GLY A 67 -7.87 2.95 8.69
C GLY A 67 -9.11 3.06 9.56
N GLY A 68 -8.99 2.67 10.82
CA GLY A 68 -10.08 2.86 11.77
C GLY A 68 -9.74 2.63 13.23
N TYR A 69 -10.57 3.25 14.06
CA TYR A 69 -10.62 3.01 15.49
C TYR A 69 -10.98 1.55 15.80
N SER A 70 -10.18 0.91 16.64
CA SER A 70 -10.34 -0.50 17.01
C SER A 70 -10.85 -0.71 18.43
N GLY A 71 -11.20 0.37 19.14
CA GLY A 71 -11.57 0.32 20.55
C GLY A 71 -10.40 0.65 21.49
N PRO A 72 -10.53 0.30 22.78
CA PRO A 72 -9.42 0.39 23.73
C PRO A 72 -8.19 -0.37 23.23
N TRP A 73 -7.01 0.21 23.44
CA TRP A 73 -5.78 -0.40 22.96
C TRP A 73 -5.49 -1.73 23.66
N TYR A 74 -5.19 -2.76 22.89
CA TYR A 74 -4.58 -3.99 23.38
C TYR A 74 -3.07 -3.82 23.29
N ASN A 75 -2.36 -3.89 24.40
CA ASN A 75 -0.90 -3.80 24.43
C ASN A 75 -0.29 -5.19 24.19
N PRO A 76 0.35 -5.44 23.04
CA PRO A 76 0.93 -6.74 22.75
C PRO A 76 2.13 -7.09 23.64
N ALA A 77 2.78 -6.10 24.26
CA ALA A 77 3.96 -6.32 25.07
C ALA A 77 3.66 -6.94 26.45
N ASP A 78 2.47 -6.70 26.99
CA ASP A 78 2.04 -7.22 28.30
C ASP A 78 0.77 -8.10 28.24
N ASP A 79 0.25 -8.35 27.03
CA ASP A 79 -0.93 -9.17 26.77
C ASP A 79 -2.18 -8.67 27.51
N SER A 80 -2.44 -7.35 27.49
CA SER A 80 -3.57 -6.76 28.20
C SER A 80 -4.29 -5.66 27.43
N PHE A 81 -5.59 -5.52 27.69
CA PHE A 81 -6.36 -4.36 27.24
C PHE A 81 -6.21 -3.22 28.24
N TRP A 82 -5.83 -2.06 27.74
CA TRP A 82 -5.80 -0.83 28.52
C TRP A 82 -7.19 -0.18 28.54
N SER A 83 -7.43 0.75 29.47
CA SER A 83 -8.75 1.35 29.69
C SER A 83 -9.21 2.19 28.48
N TYR A 84 -10.44 2.69 28.53
CA TYR A 84 -10.98 3.62 27.51
C TYR A 84 -10.15 4.90 27.33
N GLU A 85 -9.17 5.16 28.21
CA GLU A 85 -8.26 6.30 28.10
C GLU A 85 -7.19 6.09 27.02
N TRP A 86 -7.09 4.87 26.50
CA TRP A 86 -6.21 4.49 25.41
C TRP A 86 -7.02 4.04 24.21
N ALA A 87 -6.56 4.40 23.03
CA ALA A 87 -7.18 4.02 21.76
C ALA A 87 -6.20 3.18 20.93
N GLY A 88 -6.73 2.13 20.30
CA GLY A 88 -6.05 1.42 19.24
C GLY A 88 -6.53 1.91 17.88
N TYR A 89 -5.62 2.12 16.94
CA TYR A 89 -5.93 2.45 15.56
C TYR A 89 -5.22 1.52 14.61
N LYS A 90 -5.90 1.16 13.51
CA LYS A 90 -5.40 0.25 12.49
C LYS A 90 -5.32 1.00 11.17
N TYR A 91 -4.12 1.19 10.64
CA TYR A 91 -3.90 1.72 9.30
C TYR A 91 -3.81 0.60 8.30
N HIS A 92 -4.50 0.74 7.17
CA HIS A 92 -4.34 -0.17 6.05
C HIS A 92 -2.89 -0.12 5.53
N PHE A 93 -2.24 -1.28 5.43
CA PHE A 93 -0.86 -1.36 4.98
C PHE A 93 -0.78 -1.36 3.45
N ASN A 94 -0.91 -0.19 2.83
CA ASN A 94 -0.90 -0.04 1.37
C ASN A 94 0.47 0.40 0.84
N ILE A 95 1.54 -0.17 1.38
CA ILE A 95 2.93 0.13 1.00
C ILE A 95 3.49 -1.03 0.19
N ARG A 96 4.21 -0.72 -0.89
CA ARG A 96 4.83 -1.70 -1.77
C ARG A 96 6.31 -1.40 -1.96
N CYS A 97 7.06 -2.43 -2.33
CA CYS A 97 8.40 -2.29 -2.84
C CYS A 97 8.37 -2.46 -4.36
N GLU A 98 9.14 -1.63 -5.05
CA GLU A 98 9.40 -1.72 -6.48
C GLU A 98 10.91 -1.90 -6.70
N GLY A 99 11.30 -2.51 -7.81
CA GLY A 99 12.70 -2.77 -8.12
C GLY A 99 12.90 -4.00 -9.00
N ASP A 100 14.15 -4.44 -9.09
CA ASP A 100 14.57 -5.56 -9.93
C ASP A 100 15.20 -6.68 -9.09
N ASN A 101 14.96 -7.92 -9.51
CA ASN A 101 15.48 -9.17 -8.92
C ASN A 101 15.06 -9.47 -7.46
N ILE A 102 14.02 -8.81 -6.94
CA ILE A 102 13.53 -9.04 -5.57
C ILE A 102 12.69 -10.32 -5.50
N GLU A 103 12.97 -11.19 -4.53
CA GLU A 103 12.15 -12.37 -4.23
C GLU A 103 11.15 -12.10 -3.10
N THR A 104 11.63 -11.51 -2.00
CA THR A 104 10.80 -11.22 -0.83
C THR A 104 11.15 -9.87 -0.22
N ILE A 105 10.19 -9.31 0.52
CA ILE A 105 10.34 -8.05 1.25
C ILE A 105 9.89 -8.28 2.67
N THR A 106 10.77 -7.99 3.62
CA THR A 106 10.44 -7.96 5.03
C THR A 106 10.37 -6.52 5.50
N TYR A 107 9.23 -6.13 6.04
CA TYR A 107 9.04 -4.86 6.71
C TYR A 107 9.21 -5.04 8.22
N GLU A 108 9.85 -4.07 8.85
CA GLU A 108 9.96 -3.93 10.30
C GLU A 108 9.46 -2.54 10.69
N ILE A 109 8.63 -2.46 11.74
CA ILE A 109 8.17 -1.18 12.28
C ILE A 109 8.77 -0.93 13.66
N GLU A 110 9.52 0.15 13.77
CA GLU A 110 10.06 0.66 15.02
C GLU A 110 9.18 1.80 15.53
N GLY A 111 8.81 1.68 16.79
CA GLY A 111 7.92 2.58 17.51
C GLY A 111 7.49 1.86 18.78
N GLU A 112 7.41 2.58 19.90
CA GLU A 112 7.13 1.96 21.21
C GLU A 112 5.82 1.16 21.17
N ARG A 113 4.78 1.76 20.60
CA ARG A 113 3.41 1.20 20.54
C ARG A 113 2.96 0.87 19.12
N SER A 114 3.89 0.78 18.17
CA SER A 114 3.63 0.47 16.77
C SER A 114 3.92 -0.99 16.46
N TYR A 115 2.97 -1.70 15.87
CA TYR A 115 3.08 -3.12 15.50
C TYR A 115 2.46 -3.30 14.12
N PHE A 116 2.66 -4.46 13.51
CA PHE A 116 1.71 -4.96 12.51
C PHE A 116 0.58 -5.70 13.22
N GLU A 117 -0.66 -5.55 12.79
CA GLU A 117 -1.69 -6.56 13.06
C GLU A 117 -1.78 -7.49 11.86
N ILE A 118 -1.65 -8.79 12.10
CA ILE A 118 -1.91 -9.83 11.11
C ILE A 118 -3.16 -10.59 11.55
N ILE A 119 -4.20 -10.52 10.73
CA ILE A 119 -5.45 -11.26 10.92
C ILE A 119 -5.40 -12.51 10.05
N ASP A 120 -5.27 -13.69 10.65
CA ASP A 120 -5.28 -14.96 9.93
C ASP A 120 -6.73 -15.38 9.61
N LYS A 121 -7.08 -15.35 8.31
CA LYS A 121 -8.41 -15.69 7.79
C LYS A 121 -8.62 -17.20 7.66
N THR A 122 -7.57 -18.00 7.82
CA THR A 122 -7.62 -19.46 7.69
C THR A 122 -7.96 -20.17 9.00
N VAL A 123 -7.86 -19.49 10.15
CA VAL A 123 -8.18 -20.05 11.47
C VAL A 123 -9.65 -20.41 11.57
N THR A 124 -9.91 -21.71 11.68
CA THR A 124 -11.26 -22.29 11.83
C THR A 124 -11.84 -22.05 13.23
N GLN A 125 -13.17 -22.18 13.37
CA GLN A 125 -13.82 -22.08 14.68
C GLN A 125 -13.32 -23.13 15.69
N GLN A 126 -12.97 -24.34 15.23
CA GLN A 126 -12.42 -25.38 16.09
C GLN A 126 -11.05 -24.95 16.65
N GLN A 127 -10.16 -24.44 15.79
CA GLN A 127 -8.85 -23.95 16.22
C GLN A 127 -8.99 -22.78 17.20
N ARG A 128 -9.96 -21.88 17.00
CA ARG A 128 -10.26 -20.81 17.98
C ARG A 128 -10.69 -21.38 19.33
N ALA A 129 -11.53 -22.42 19.34
CA ALA A 129 -11.94 -23.09 20.58
C ALA A 129 -10.76 -23.81 21.28
N GLU A 130 -9.74 -24.19 20.52
CA GLU A 130 -8.48 -24.76 21.01
C GLU A 130 -7.45 -23.68 21.43
N GLY A 131 -7.82 -22.39 21.36
CA GLY A 131 -6.99 -21.27 21.81
C GLY A 131 -6.05 -20.71 20.75
N ILE A 132 -6.19 -21.08 19.48
CA ILE A 132 -5.44 -20.45 18.38
C ILE A 132 -5.97 -19.03 18.17
N HIS A 133 -5.08 -18.05 18.36
CA HIS A 133 -5.38 -16.64 18.16
C HIS A 133 -5.45 -16.31 16.68
N VAL A 134 -6.43 -15.48 16.32
CA VAL A 134 -6.65 -14.98 14.96
C VAL A 134 -5.79 -13.74 14.68
N PHE A 135 -5.48 -12.99 15.74
CA PHE A 135 -4.76 -11.73 15.67
C PHE A 135 -3.34 -11.95 16.18
N HIS A 136 -2.38 -11.48 15.41
CA HIS A 136 -0.97 -11.50 15.77
C HIS A 136 -0.40 -10.08 15.65
N TYR A 137 0.46 -9.71 16.60
CA TYR A 137 1.00 -8.36 16.68
C TYR A 137 2.54 -8.32 16.57
N PRO A 138 3.14 -8.79 15.46
CA PRO A 138 4.58 -8.77 15.31
C PRO A 138 5.12 -7.37 15.01
N LYS A 139 6.42 -7.16 15.25
CA LYS A 139 7.15 -5.97 14.75
C LYS A 139 7.57 -6.11 13.28
N THR A 140 7.51 -7.32 12.74
CA THR A 140 7.97 -7.65 11.38
C THR A 140 6.92 -8.40 10.58
N VAL A 141 6.86 -8.17 9.27
CA VAL A 141 6.02 -8.92 8.33
C VAL A 141 6.74 -9.10 7.00
N THR A 142 6.61 -10.29 6.40
CA THR A 142 7.24 -10.62 5.11
C THR A 142 6.20 -10.86 4.03
N PHE A 143 6.49 -10.39 2.82
CA PHE A 143 5.72 -10.58 1.60
C PHE A 143 6.60 -11.19 0.50
N ASP A 144 6.00 -12.03 -0.34
CA ASP A 144 6.57 -12.39 -1.63
C ASP A 144 6.50 -11.16 -2.55
N TYR A 145 7.55 -10.89 -3.34
CA TYR A 145 7.58 -9.69 -4.19
C TYR A 145 6.45 -9.62 -5.21
N ASN A 146 6.02 -10.78 -5.70
CA ASN A 146 4.91 -10.89 -6.66
C ASN A 146 3.52 -10.89 -6.00
N HIS A 147 3.44 -10.90 -4.67
CA HIS A 147 2.20 -10.94 -3.89
C HIS A 147 2.36 -10.09 -2.61
N GLN A 148 2.30 -8.76 -2.82
CA GLN A 148 2.50 -7.75 -1.77
C GLN A 148 1.18 -7.15 -1.26
N GLU A 149 0.04 -7.74 -1.62
CA GLU A 149 -1.26 -7.30 -1.13
C GLU A 149 -1.33 -7.49 0.39
N SER A 150 -1.69 -6.43 1.11
CA SER A 150 -1.95 -6.49 2.55
C SER A 150 -3.22 -7.25 2.90
N ILE A 151 -4.12 -7.44 1.93
CA ILE A 151 -5.35 -8.22 2.08
C ILE A 151 -5.39 -9.27 0.98
N ASP A 152 -5.39 -10.54 1.38
CA ASP A 152 -5.60 -11.65 0.47
C ASP A 152 -6.56 -12.68 1.08
N ASP A 153 -6.71 -13.85 0.47
CA ASP A 153 -7.61 -14.89 0.94
C ASP A 153 -7.20 -15.51 2.29
N THR A 154 -5.92 -15.40 2.65
CA THR A 154 -5.31 -16.03 3.83
C THR A 154 -5.12 -15.08 4.99
N ARG A 155 -4.84 -13.79 4.74
CA ARG A 155 -4.55 -12.83 5.80
C ARG A 155 -4.92 -11.38 5.47
N ILE A 156 -5.02 -10.57 6.52
CA ILE A 156 -5.01 -9.11 6.47
C ILE A 156 -3.78 -8.63 7.24
N VAL A 157 -3.08 -7.61 6.74
CA VAL A 157 -1.94 -6.96 7.38
C VAL A 157 -2.23 -5.46 7.49
N GLU A 158 -2.14 -4.93 8.71
CA GLU A 158 -2.36 -3.52 9.03
C GLU A 158 -1.23 -3.00 9.92
N ILE A 159 -0.99 -1.69 9.95
CA ILE A 159 -0.16 -1.09 11.02
C ILE A 159 -1.09 -0.81 12.20
N TYR A 160 -0.79 -1.43 13.34
CA TYR A 160 -1.52 -1.28 14.58
C TYR A 160 -0.76 -0.39 15.55
N ILE A 161 -1.39 0.68 16.01
CA ILE A 161 -0.80 1.60 16.97
C ILE A 161 -1.69 1.79 18.19
N GLY A 162 -1.05 2.14 19.32
CA GLY A 162 -1.71 2.51 20.56
C GLY A 162 -1.28 3.86 21.07
N PHE A 163 -2.23 4.67 21.53
CA PHE A 163 -1.96 6.01 22.04
C PHE A 163 -2.96 6.42 23.11
N PRO A 164 -2.58 7.31 24.03
CA PRO A 164 -3.52 7.88 24.98
C PRO A 164 -4.46 8.86 24.26
N LEU A 165 -5.76 8.80 24.57
CA LEU A 165 -6.70 9.80 24.09
C LEU A 165 -6.37 11.17 24.69
N SER A 166 -6.50 12.21 23.86
CA SER A 166 -6.43 13.59 24.32
C SER A 166 -7.56 13.92 25.28
N GLU A 167 -7.43 15.01 26.05
CA GLU A 167 -8.50 15.47 26.95
C GLU A 167 -9.82 15.72 26.19
N SER A 168 -9.74 16.28 24.98
CA SER A 168 -10.92 16.51 24.13
C SER A 168 -11.58 15.20 23.67
N GLY A 169 -10.78 14.17 23.35
CA GLY A 169 -11.30 12.83 23.05
C GLY A 169 -11.95 12.17 24.26
N LEU A 170 -11.34 12.27 25.44
CA LEU A 170 -11.89 11.75 26.70
C LEU A 170 -13.21 12.43 27.07
N GLU A 171 -13.31 13.75 26.91
CA GLU A 171 -14.54 14.50 27.14
C GLU A 171 -15.66 14.05 26.18
N ALA A 172 -15.34 13.94 24.89
CA ALA A 172 -16.28 13.46 23.88
C ALA A 172 -16.78 12.04 24.18
N TYR A 173 -15.87 11.13 24.56
CA TYR A 173 -16.22 9.77 24.97
C TYR A 173 -17.17 9.76 26.18
N ARG A 174 -16.87 10.55 27.22
CA ARG A 174 -17.73 10.65 28.42
C ARG A 174 -19.12 11.20 28.08
N ARG A 175 -19.21 12.19 27.19
CA ARG A 175 -20.50 12.72 26.69
C ARG A 175 -21.30 11.65 25.97
N LEU A 176 -20.68 10.90 25.06
CA LEU A 176 -21.34 9.79 24.36
C LEU A 176 -21.86 8.72 25.32
N MET A 177 -21.08 8.37 26.35
CA MET A 177 -21.50 7.40 27.36
C MET A 177 -22.64 7.91 28.25
N ALA A 178 -22.71 9.21 28.52
CA ALA A 178 -23.75 9.82 29.34
C ALA A 178 -25.06 10.08 28.55
N GLU A 179 -24.95 10.55 27.31
CA GLU A 179 -26.07 10.97 26.46
C GLU A 179 -26.61 9.82 25.58
N GLY A 180 -25.83 8.76 25.40
CA GLY A 180 -26.14 7.59 24.58
C GLY A 180 -26.09 7.84 23.06
N HIS A 181 -26.21 9.10 22.63
CA HIS A 181 -26.13 9.53 21.23
C HIS A 181 -25.84 11.03 21.15
N SER A 182 -24.80 11.40 20.41
CA SER A 182 -24.50 12.80 20.07
C SER A 182 -23.61 12.85 18.83
N TYR A 183 -24.10 13.47 17.75
CA TYR A 183 -23.33 13.57 16.51
C TYR A 183 -22.09 14.45 16.68
N GLU A 184 -22.21 15.53 17.45
CA GLU A 184 -21.10 16.43 17.75
C GLU A 184 -20.01 15.72 18.56
N ALA A 185 -20.40 15.00 19.63
CA ALA A 185 -19.43 14.27 20.43
C ALA A 185 -18.80 13.10 19.66
N ALA A 186 -19.55 12.43 18.79
CA ALA A 186 -18.99 11.41 17.89
C ALA A 186 -17.94 12.02 16.95
N ALA A 187 -18.27 13.10 16.24
CA ALA A 187 -17.33 13.77 15.34
C ALA A 187 -16.08 14.30 16.09
N GLN A 188 -16.26 14.83 17.31
CA GLN A 188 -15.15 15.27 18.14
C GLN A 188 -14.25 14.11 18.58
N LEU A 189 -14.84 12.97 18.95
CA LEU A 189 -14.09 11.76 19.32
C LEU A 189 -13.32 11.21 18.12
N ASP A 190 -13.96 11.11 16.96
CA ASP A 190 -13.34 10.63 15.73
C ASP A 190 -12.14 11.52 15.35
N ALA A 191 -12.30 12.85 15.36
CA ALA A 191 -11.21 13.77 15.08
C ALA A 191 -10.04 13.63 16.08
N ALA A 192 -10.35 13.47 17.38
CA ALA A 192 -9.33 13.28 18.40
C ALA A 192 -8.58 11.94 18.27
N ILE A 193 -9.28 10.88 17.82
CA ILE A 193 -8.69 9.57 17.54
C ILE A 193 -7.77 9.67 16.33
N GLU A 194 -8.23 10.25 15.22
CA GLU A 194 -7.44 10.40 13.99
C GLU A 194 -6.17 11.25 14.23
N GLU A 195 -6.30 12.38 14.93
CA GLU A 195 -5.15 13.21 15.31
C GLU A 195 -4.17 12.45 16.22
N GLY A 196 -4.69 11.76 17.24
CA GLY A 196 -3.87 10.98 18.17
C GLY A 196 -3.12 9.84 17.48
N ALA A 197 -3.81 9.14 16.56
CA ALA A 197 -3.24 8.08 15.75
C ALA A 197 -2.10 8.62 14.87
N ALA A 198 -2.35 9.69 14.13
CA ALA A 198 -1.36 10.31 13.25
C ALA A 198 -0.14 10.81 14.01
N ARG A 199 -0.36 11.36 15.22
CA ARG A 199 0.71 11.82 16.12
C ARG A 199 1.57 10.68 16.64
N GLU A 200 0.98 9.53 16.99
CA GLU A 200 1.72 8.35 17.44
C GLU A 200 2.49 7.69 16.31
N LEU A 201 1.89 7.59 15.12
CA LEU A 201 2.58 7.03 13.95
C LEU A 201 3.73 7.95 13.49
N THR A 202 3.56 9.28 13.60
CA THR A 202 4.62 10.25 13.32
C THR A 202 5.81 10.02 14.24
N GLY A 203 6.98 9.78 13.65
CA GLY A 203 8.20 9.44 14.39
C GLY A 203 8.50 7.94 14.47
N SER A 204 7.56 7.08 14.06
CA SER A 204 7.85 5.67 13.82
C SER A 204 8.78 5.52 12.60
N VAL A 205 9.62 4.49 12.61
CA VAL A 205 10.49 4.13 11.48
C VAL A 205 9.99 2.84 10.86
N LEU A 206 9.78 2.85 9.55
CA LEU A 206 9.52 1.64 8.77
C LEU A 206 10.81 1.26 8.03
N SER A 207 11.34 0.08 8.32
CA SER A 207 12.45 -0.50 7.58
C SER A 207 11.93 -1.55 6.60
N ALA A 208 12.36 -1.48 5.36
CA ALA A 208 12.08 -2.46 4.33
C ALA A 208 13.39 -3.16 3.95
N THR A 209 13.42 -4.48 4.03
CA THR A 209 14.54 -5.32 3.61
C THR A 209 14.13 -6.18 2.44
N ALA A 210 14.66 -5.89 1.26
CA ALA A 210 14.54 -6.74 0.08
C ALA A 210 15.57 -7.87 0.14
N THR A 211 15.13 -9.10 -0.14
CA THR A 211 16.03 -10.23 -0.44
C THR A 211 15.93 -10.51 -1.93
N PHE A 212 17.08 -10.49 -2.61
CA PHE A 212 17.17 -10.69 -4.06
C PHE A 212 17.38 -12.16 -4.42
N ALA A 213 17.16 -12.50 -5.69
CA ALA A 213 17.27 -13.88 -6.20
C ALA A 213 18.68 -14.49 -6.10
N ASP A 214 19.72 -13.66 -5.98
CA ASP A 214 21.09 -14.11 -5.72
C ASP A 214 21.39 -14.32 -4.22
N GLY A 215 20.39 -14.12 -3.35
CA GLY A 215 20.49 -14.22 -1.90
C GLY A 215 21.09 -12.98 -1.21
N SER A 216 21.47 -11.95 -1.96
CA SER A 216 21.87 -10.67 -1.37
C SER A 216 20.66 -9.92 -0.81
N THR A 217 20.92 -8.94 0.06
CA THR A 217 19.87 -8.14 0.69
C THR A 217 20.18 -6.66 0.61
N GLN A 218 19.15 -5.84 0.50
CA GLN A 218 19.22 -4.39 0.68
C GLN A 218 18.18 -3.97 1.72
N THR A 219 18.57 -3.08 2.63
CA THR A 219 17.66 -2.51 3.63
C THR A 219 17.62 -1.00 3.47
N LYS A 220 16.41 -0.44 3.49
CA LYS A 220 16.17 1.00 3.55
C LYS A 220 15.22 1.30 4.71
N SER A 221 15.49 2.39 5.43
CA SER A 221 14.70 2.82 6.58
C SER A 221 14.05 4.16 6.30
N TYR A 222 12.82 4.34 6.74
CA TYR A 222 12.00 5.51 6.43
C TYR A 222 11.36 6.05 7.70
N LEU A 223 11.58 7.33 7.99
CA LEU A 223 10.84 8.05 9.01
C LEU A 223 9.44 8.37 8.49
N ILE A 224 8.41 7.99 9.26
CA ILE A 224 7.02 8.29 8.94
C ILE A 224 6.62 9.62 9.58
N GLU A 225 6.04 10.52 8.79
CA GLU A 225 5.54 11.81 9.28
C GLU A 225 4.17 12.12 8.68
N ALA A 226 3.23 12.60 9.51
CA ALA A 226 1.98 13.22 9.05
C ALA A 226 2.18 14.75 8.97
N PRO A 227 2.17 15.37 7.77
CA PRO A 227 2.42 16.80 7.63
C PRO A 227 1.36 17.70 8.27
N ASP A 228 0.12 17.21 8.38
CA ASP A 228 -1.01 17.90 9.01
C ASP A 228 -1.75 16.95 9.96
N LEU A 229 -1.54 17.12 11.26
CA LEU A 229 -2.20 16.30 12.28
C LEU A 229 -3.70 16.61 12.42
N GLY A 230 -4.15 17.81 12.03
CA GLY A 230 -5.57 18.19 12.08
C GLY A 230 -6.40 17.60 10.93
N ASN A 231 -5.72 17.15 9.88
CA ASN A 231 -6.32 16.43 8.75
C ASN A 231 -5.32 15.38 8.21
N PRO A 232 -5.14 14.25 8.91
CA PRO A 232 -4.06 13.31 8.66
C PRO A 232 -4.36 12.36 7.48
N THR A 233 -4.66 12.93 6.32
CA THR A 233 -4.98 12.20 5.07
C THR A 233 -3.77 12.01 4.16
N SER A 234 -2.56 12.29 4.65
CA SER A 234 -1.32 12.17 3.89
C SER A 234 -0.15 11.95 4.83
N TYR A 235 0.79 11.12 4.42
CA TYR A 235 2.01 10.82 5.17
C TYR A 235 3.21 10.87 4.24
N THR A 236 4.35 11.23 4.79
CA THR A 236 5.64 11.19 4.11
C THR A 236 6.52 10.10 4.71
N PHE A 237 7.25 9.41 3.84
CA PHE A 237 8.23 8.38 4.20
C PHE A 237 9.59 8.90 3.77
N THR A 238 10.30 9.54 4.70
CA THR A 238 11.60 10.15 4.41
C THR A 238 12.69 9.11 4.66
N GLU A 239 13.41 8.71 3.61
CA GLU A 239 14.53 7.78 3.76
C GLU A 239 15.58 8.37 4.71
N ILE A 240 15.96 7.58 5.72
CA ILE A 240 17.01 7.92 6.67
C ILE A 240 18.20 7.00 6.43
N ALA A 241 19.41 7.58 6.44
CA ALA A 241 20.62 6.80 6.31
C ALA A 241 20.73 5.82 7.48
N GLY A 242 20.96 4.54 7.19
CA GLY A 242 21.30 3.56 8.23
C GLY A 242 22.58 4.00 8.94
N ASN A 243 22.57 3.97 10.27
CA ASN A 243 23.77 4.18 11.10
C ASN A 243 24.76 3.02 10.96
#